data_AF-A0A7C7H0I7-F1
#
_entry.id   AF-A0A7C7H0I7-F1
#
_cell.length_a   1.000
_cell.length_b   1.000
_cell.length_c   1.000
_cell.angle_alpha   90.00
_cell.angle_beta   90.00
_cell.angle_gamma   90.00
#
_symmetry.space_group_name_H-M   'P 1'
#
loop_
_entity.id
_entity.type
_entity.pdbx_description
1 polymer ?
#
loop_
_entity_poly.entity_id
_entity_poly.type
_entity_poly.pdbx_seq_one_letter_code
_entity_poly.pdbx_strand_id
1 'polypeptide(L)'
;MYKIIIALRWYGCKVIIGSTGYGGREAADKIVEELKKGYRCCITPDGPAGPFKEIKKGVLHMSMQSGVPVIPVQCDCSRSFPIFWNWDKKRVPVFFSTITIRYQEPIFVTAENFDECQKQLAIAMGD
;
A
#
# COMPACT_ATOMS: atom_id res chain seq x y z
N MET A 1 18.67 -4.37 6.39
CA MET A 1 17.56 -4.88 5.54
C MET A 1 17.23 -6.36 5.81
N TYR A 2 18.19 -7.27 6.00
CA TYR A 2 17.89 -8.70 6.25
C TYR A 2 17.18 -9.03 7.58
N LYS A 3 17.43 -8.27 8.66
CA LYS A 3 16.84 -8.53 9.99
C LYS A 3 15.31 -8.41 10.01
N ILE A 4 14.74 -7.42 9.30
CA ILE A 4 13.28 -7.25 9.24
C ILE A 4 12.60 -8.34 8.41
N ILE A 5 13.28 -8.83 7.37
CA ILE A 5 12.79 -9.95 6.55
C ILE A 5 12.66 -11.22 7.39
N ILE A 6 13.64 -11.48 8.26
CA ILE A 6 13.61 -12.64 9.17
C ILE A 6 12.41 -12.52 10.12
N ALA A 7 12.20 -11.36 10.74
CA ALA A 7 11.07 -11.13 11.63
C ALA A 7 9.71 -11.33 10.91
N LEU A 8 9.56 -10.78 9.71
CA LEU A 8 8.34 -10.93 8.90
C LEU A 8 8.08 -12.40 8.53
N ARG A 9 9.13 -13.14 8.12
CA ARG A 9 9.01 -14.56 7.82
C ARG A 9 8.62 -15.38 9.04
N TRP A 10 9.18 -15.05 10.20
CA TRP A 10 8.83 -15.70 11.46
C TRP A 10 7.36 -15.45 11.86
N TYR A 11 6.84 -14.28 11.52
CA TYR A 11 5.42 -13.93 11.66
C TYR A 11 4.51 -14.55 10.58
N GLY A 12 5.04 -15.43 9.72
CA GLY A 12 4.30 -16.10 8.66
C GLY A 12 4.08 -15.26 7.40
N CYS A 13 4.69 -14.08 7.28
CA CYS A 13 4.57 -13.26 6.09
C CYS A 13 5.47 -13.78 4.96
N LYS A 14 4.91 -13.84 3.74
CA LYS A 14 5.69 -14.03 2.53
C LYS A 14 6.27 -12.70 2.08
N VAL A 15 7.60 -12.62 2.00
CA VAL A 15 8.31 -11.38 1.68
C VAL A 15 8.81 -11.41 0.25
N ILE A 16 8.37 -10.44 -0.54
CA ILE A 16 8.82 -10.19 -1.91
C ILE A 16 9.61 -8.88 -1.90
N ILE A 17 10.84 -8.88 -2.44
CA ILE A 17 11.72 -7.72 -2.47
C ILE A 17 11.70 -7.12 -3.87
N GLY A 18 11.41 -5.83 -3.99
CA GLY A 18 11.36 -5.10 -5.27
C GLY A 18 12.21 -3.83 -5.33
N SER A 19 13.03 -3.55 -4.32
CA SER A 19 13.66 -2.24 -4.09
C SER A 19 14.90 -1.90 -4.92
N THR A 20 15.27 -2.71 -5.92
CA THR A 20 16.40 -2.42 -6.81
C THR A 20 15.90 -1.99 -8.18
N GLY A 21 15.81 -0.68 -8.42
CA GLY A 21 15.75 0.06 -9.71
C GLY A 21 14.81 -0.43 -10.84
N TYR A 22 14.86 -1.71 -11.18
CA TYR A 22 14.16 -2.40 -12.26
C TYR A 22 13.30 -3.59 -11.78
N GLY A 23 13.44 -4.02 -10.52
CA GLY A 23 12.74 -5.19 -9.96
C GLY A 23 11.31 -4.94 -9.47
N GLY A 24 10.81 -3.70 -9.55
CA GLY A 24 9.48 -3.35 -9.05
C GLY A 24 8.34 -4.04 -9.81
N ARG A 25 8.49 -4.20 -11.14
CA ARG A 25 7.50 -4.89 -11.98
C ARG A 25 7.50 -6.39 -11.71
N GLU A 26 8.67 -7.02 -11.68
CA GLU A 26 8.81 -8.44 -11.34
C GLU A 26 8.28 -8.74 -9.93
N ALA A 27 8.51 -7.84 -8.98
CA ALA A 27 7.94 -7.95 -7.64
C ALA A 27 6.40 -7.82 -7.65
N ALA A 28 5.84 -6.91 -8.45
CA ALA A 28 4.39 -6.79 -8.61
C ALA A 28 3.78 -8.05 -9.23
N ASP A 29 4.41 -8.62 -10.26
CA ASP A 29 3.97 -9.86 -10.89
C ASP A 29 3.98 -11.03 -9.88
N LYS A 30 5.03 -11.14 -9.06
CA LYS A 30 5.08 -12.11 -7.95
C LYS A 30 3.99 -11.87 -6.91
N ILE A 31 3.68 -10.61 -6.58
CA ILE A 31 2.57 -10.29 -5.67
C ILE A 31 1.25 -10.78 -6.27
N VAL A 32 1.00 -10.54 -7.56
CA VAL A 32 -0.21 -10.99 -8.26
C VAL A 32 -0.35 -12.52 -8.22
N GLU A 33 0.73 -13.27 -8.44
CA GLU A 33 0.72 -14.72 -8.32
C GLU A 33 0.34 -15.20 -6.92
N GLU A 34 0.82 -14.53 -5.88
CA GLU A 34 0.48 -14.87 -4.49
C GLU A 34 -0.95 -14.46 -4.14
N LEU A 35 -1.43 -13.32 -4.62
CA LEU A 35 -2.82 -12.90 -4.46
C LEU A 35 -3.78 -13.94 -5.06
N LYS A 36 -3.47 -14.48 -6.25
CA LYS A 36 -4.25 -15.57 -6.88
C LYS A 36 -4.28 -16.86 -6.06
N LYS A 37 -3.29 -17.09 -5.20
CA LYS A 37 -3.23 -18.24 -4.27
C LYS A 37 -4.03 -18.00 -2.98
N GLY A 38 -4.70 -16.85 -2.83
CA GLY A 38 -5.48 -16.50 -1.65
C GLY A 38 -4.72 -15.73 -0.58
N TYR A 39 -3.49 -15.29 -0.87
CA TYR A 39 -2.76 -14.39 0.04
C TYR A 39 -3.36 -12.98 0.01
N ARG A 40 -3.10 -12.22 1.08
CA ARG A 40 -3.49 -10.81 1.21
C ARG A 40 -2.21 -9.97 1.24
N CYS A 41 -2.26 -8.80 0.61
CA CYS A 41 -1.13 -7.89 0.52
C CYS A 41 -1.53 -6.50 1.02
N CYS A 42 -0.62 -5.83 1.74
CA CYS A 42 -0.75 -4.43 2.12
C CYS A 42 0.35 -3.63 1.41
N ILE A 43 -0.02 -2.57 0.71
CA ILE A 43 0.88 -1.76 -0.10
C ILE A 43 0.61 -0.29 0.21
N THR A 44 1.68 0.50 0.39
CA THR A 44 1.54 1.95 0.45
C THR A 44 1.52 2.50 -0.98
N PRO A 45 0.46 3.22 -1.40
CA PRO A 45 0.24 3.56 -2.81
C PRO A 45 1.20 4.63 -3.35
N ASP A 46 1.88 5.37 -2.46
CA ASP A 46 2.87 6.42 -2.75
C ASP A 46 4.20 5.86 -3.30
N GLY A 47 4.54 4.62 -2.94
CA GLY A 47 5.77 3.94 -3.36
C GLY A 47 7.07 4.64 -2.91
N PRO A 48 8.25 4.18 -3.35
CA PRO A 48 9.52 4.60 -2.75
C PRO A 48 10.03 5.99 -3.17
N ALA A 49 9.58 6.50 -4.32
CA ALA A 49 10.02 7.77 -4.90
C ALA A 49 8.84 8.43 -5.62
N GLY A 50 8.04 9.21 -4.90
CA GLY A 50 6.92 9.94 -5.47
C GLY A 50 6.65 11.20 -4.66
N PRO A 51 5.94 12.19 -5.21
CA PRO A 51 5.42 13.27 -4.41
C PRO A 51 4.43 12.73 -3.36
N PHE A 52 4.40 13.40 -2.22
CA PHE A 52 3.54 13.06 -1.10
C PHE A 52 2.05 12.99 -1.54
N LYS A 53 1.36 11.91 -1.12
CA LYS A 53 -0.07 11.65 -1.40
C LYS A 53 -0.49 11.37 -2.84
N GLU A 54 0.46 11.13 -3.76
CA GLU A 54 0.08 10.67 -5.10
C GLU A 54 -0.01 9.14 -5.19
N ILE A 55 -1.18 8.66 -5.62
CA ILE A 55 -1.45 7.23 -5.79
C ILE A 55 -0.86 6.72 -7.09
N LYS A 56 0.02 5.73 -7.00
CA LYS A 56 0.59 5.04 -8.17
C LYS A 56 -0.37 3.99 -8.72
N LYS A 57 -0.42 3.91 -10.06
CA LYS A 57 -1.26 2.96 -10.81
C LYS A 57 -0.96 1.48 -10.55
N GLY A 58 0.20 1.15 -9.97
CA GLY A 58 0.64 -0.23 -9.73
C GLY A 58 -0.36 -1.04 -8.90
N VAL A 59 -1.00 -0.44 -7.90
CA VAL A 59 -2.00 -1.11 -7.05
C VAL A 59 -3.23 -1.53 -7.86
N LEU A 60 -3.72 -0.65 -8.73
CA LEU A 60 -4.87 -0.93 -9.59
C LEU A 60 -4.55 -2.00 -10.63
N HIS A 61 -3.35 -1.98 -11.21
CA HIS A 61 -2.92 -3.04 -12.14
C HIS A 61 -2.82 -4.41 -11.45
N MET A 62 -2.26 -4.47 -10.23
CA MET A 62 -2.19 -5.73 -9.49
C MET A 62 -3.59 -6.26 -9.12
N SER A 63 -4.51 -5.37 -8.74
CA SER A 63 -5.90 -5.73 -8.48
C SER A 63 -6.58 -6.32 -9.72
N MET A 64 -6.48 -5.63 -10.86
CA MET A 64 -7.05 -6.07 -12.13
C MET A 64 -6.47 -7.43 -12.59
N GLN A 65 -5.16 -7.63 -12.47
CA GLN A 65 -4.51 -8.88 -12.89
C GLN A 65 -4.80 -10.06 -11.95
N SER A 66 -5.00 -9.80 -10.65
CA SER A 66 -5.28 -10.83 -9.65
C SER A 66 -6.77 -11.13 -9.48
N GLY A 67 -7.65 -10.21 -9.89
CA GLY A 67 -9.09 -10.28 -9.65
C GLY A 67 -9.48 -10.01 -8.19
N VAL A 68 -8.54 -9.52 -7.36
CA VAL A 68 -8.76 -9.23 -5.94
C VAL A 68 -9.08 -7.73 -5.77
N PRO A 69 -10.10 -7.36 -4.96
CA PRO A 69 -10.44 -5.96 -4.76
C PRO A 69 -9.38 -5.20 -3.98
N VAL A 70 -9.31 -3.89 -4.19
CA VAL A 70 -8.50 -2.97 -3.39
C VAL A 70 -9.36 -2.46 -2.23
N ILE A 71 -8.87 -2.58 -1.00
CA ILE A 71 -9.53 -2.01 0.18
C ILE A 71 -8.74 -0.76 0.59
N PRO A 72 -9.28 0.46 0.44
CA PRO A 72 -8.63 1.66 0.94
C PRO A 72 -8.56 1.63 2.47
N VAL A 73 -7.37 1.86 3.02
CA VAL A 73 -7.15 1.86 4.47
C VAL A 73 -6.53 3.17 4.88
N GLN A 74 -7.25 3.94 5.68
CA GLN A 74 -6.73 5.15 6.30
C GLN A 74 -6.20 4.84 7.71
N CYS A 75 -5.06 5.42 8.04
CA CYS A 75 -4.50 5.38 9.39
C CYS A 75 -4.31 6.82 9.87
N ASP A 76 -5.03 7.18 10.92
CA ASP A 76 -4.95 8.49 11.55
C ASP A 76 -4.53 8.37 13.02
N CYS A 77 -3.98 9.44 13.58
CA CYS A 77 -3.47 9.46 14.93
C CYS A 77 -3.85 10.76 15.64
N SER A 78 -4.50 10.63 16.80
CA SER A 78 -5.04 11.77 17.57
C SER A 78 -3.97 12.80 17.97
N ARG A 79 -2.73 12.33 18.22
CA ARG A 79 -1.57 13.17 18.54
C ARG A 79 -0.34 12.63 17.84
N SER A 80 0.18 13.38 16.90
CA SER A 80 1.38 13.01 16.14
C SER A 80 2.12 14.23 15.64
N PHE A 81 3.40 14.07 15.34
CA PHE A 81 4.23 15.08 14.68
C PHE A 81 4.78 14.52 13.36
N PRO A 82 4.89 15.34 12.29
CA PRO A 82 5.43 14.88 11.03
C PRO A 82 6.96 14.83 11.07
N ILE A 83 7.54 13.88 10.33
CA ILE A 83 8.97 13.84 10.02
C ILE A 83 9.25 14.85 8.90
N PHE A 84 9.72 16.03 9.26
CA PHE A 84 9.87 17.15 8.30
C PHE A 84 11.01 16.98 7.30
N TRP A 85 12.02 16.15 7.60
CA TRP A 85 13.19 15.97 6.73
C TRP A 85 13.01 14.90 5.66
N ASN A 86 11.93 14.12 5.69
CA ASN A 86 11.68 13.04 4.73
C ASN A 86 10.59 13.46 3.72
N TRP A 87 10.72 13.00 2.48
CA TRP A 87 9.81 13.38 1.39
C TRP A 87 8.35 12.96 1.66
N ASP A 88 8.16 11.86 2.39
CA ASP A 88 6.86 11.25 2.70
C ASP A 88 6.17 11.84 3.93
N LYS A 89 6.81 12.80 4.63
CA LYS A 89 6.29 13.49 5.83
C LYS A 89 5.58 12.57 6.83
N LYS A 90 6.07 11.34 7.01
CA LYS A 90 5.47 10.33 7.89
C LYS A 90 5.18 10.91 9.28
N ARG A 91 4.00 10.59 9.82
CA ARG A 91 3.57 11.04 11.14
C ARG A 91 4.00 10.03 12.19
N VAL A 92 4.70 10.50 13.23
CA VAL A 92 5.09 9.68 14.38
C VAL A 92 4.07 9.93 15.50
N PRO A 93 3.37 8.87 15.96
CA PRO A 93 2.48 8.98 17.11
C PRO A 93 3.28 9.36 18.36
N VAL A 94 2.74 10.27 19.19
CA VAL A 94 3.30 10.50 20.53
C VAL A 94 2.80 9.42 21.50
N PHE A 95 3.47 9.25 22.64
CA PHE A 95 2.99 8.35 23.68
C PHE A 95 1.55 8.67 24.10
N PHE A 96 0.76 7.62 24.37
CA PHE A 96 -0.65 7.70 24.74
C PHE A 96 -1.57 8.34 23.67
N SER A 97 -1.14 8.33 22.41
CA SER A 97 -2.01 8.67 21.29
C SER A 97 -2.92 7.50 20.90
N THR A 98 -4.06 7.83 20.30
CA THR A 98 -5.01 6.86 19.77
C THR A 98 -4.80 6.77 18.26
N ILE A 99 -4.55 5.56 17.77
CA ILE A 99 -4.46 5.26 16.34
C ILE A 99 -5.82 4.75 15.87
N THR A 100 -6.41 5.45 14.90
CA THR A 100 -7.69 5.08 14.29
C THR A 100 -7.42 4.54 12.90
N ILE A 101 -7.75 3.26 12.68
CA ILE A 101 -7.64 2.60 11.38
C ILE A 101 -9.06 2.51 10.80
N ARG A 102 -9.26 3.07 9.61
CA ARG A 102 -10.55 3.00 8.89
C ARG A 102 -10.39 2.19 7.62
N TYR A 103 -11.15 1.11 7.53
CA TYR A 103 -11.32 0.32 6.33
C TYR A 103 -12.52 0.87 5.56
N GLN A 104 -12.37 1.04 4.25
CA GLN A 104 -13.45 1.46 3.36
C GLN A 104 -13.96 0.31 2.51
N GLU A 105 -15.00 0.60 1.73
CA GLU A 105 -15.61 -0.38 0.85
C GLU A 105 -14.60 -0.92 -0.18
N PRO A 106 -14.67 -2.23 -0.51
CA PRO A 106 -13.81 -2.82 -1.52
C PRO A 106 -14.07 -2.24 -2.92
N ILE A 107 -13.00 -1.84 -3.61
CA ILE A 107 -13.02 -1.35 -4.99
C ILE A 107 -12.61 -2.48 -5.93
N PHE A 108 -13.52 -2.89 -6.81
CA PHE A 108 -13.25 -3.89 -7.86
C PHE A 108 -12.78 -3.20 -9.13
N VAL A 109 -11.54 -3.46 -9.53
CA VAL A 109 -10.90 -2.82 -10.68
C VAL A 109 -11.07 -3.67 -11.94
N THR A 110 -11.64 -3.08 -12.98
CA THR A 110 -11.73 -3.62 -14.35
C THR A 110 -11.07 -2.65 -15.34
N ALA A 111 -10.96 -3.07 -16.61
CA ALA A 111 -10.39 -2.22 -17.65
C ALA A 111 -11.27 -0.99 -17.93
N GLU A 112 -12.59 -1.12 -17.77
CA GLU A 112 -13.57 -0.08 -18.07
C GLU A 112 -13.65 1.00 -16.98
N ASN A 113 -13.44 0.61 -15.72
CA ASN A 113 -13.57 1.52 -14.57
C ASN A 113 -12.22 2.01 -14.02
N PHE A 114 -11.11 1.71 -14.69
CA PHE A 114 -9.76 1.91 -14.16
C PHE A 114 -9.50 3.36 -13.69
N ASP A 115 -9.80 4.35 -14.53
CA ASP A 115 -9.58 5.76 -14.22
C ASP A 115 -10.52 6.28 -13.12
N GLU A 116 -11.74 5.73 -13.05
CA GLU A 116 -12.71 6.06 -12.01
C GLU A 116 -12.28 5.47 -10.65
N CYS A 117 -11.86 4.20 -10.63
CA CYS A 117 -11.29 3.56 -9.46
C CYS A 117 -10.05 4.28 -8.95
N GLN A 118 -9.23 4.85 -9.83
CA GLN A 118 -8.07 5.66 -9.41
C GLN A 118 -8.52 6.90 -8.62
N LYS A 119 -9.54 7.63 -9.09
CA LYS A 119 -10.07 8.80 -8.40
C LYS A 119 -10.76 8.42 -7.10
N GLN A 120 -11.57 7.38 -7.11
CA GLN A 120 -12.24 6.86 -5.92
C GLN A 120 -11.23 6.45 -4.85
N LEU A 121 -10.15 5.77 -5.24
CA LEU A 121 -9.09 5.37 -4.33
C LEU A 121 -8.35 6.59 -3.75
N ALA A 122 -8.12 7.65 -4.54
CA ALA A 122 -7.53 8.89 -4.06
C ALA A 122 -8.43 9.59 -3.02
N ILE A 123 -9.72 9.77 -3.34
CA ILE A 123 -10.71 10.35 -2.44
C ILE A 123 -10.82 9.54 -1.14
N ALA A 124 -10.88 8.21 -1.28
CA ALA A 124 -10.95 7.29 -0.15
C ALA A 124 -9.69 7.39 0.73
N MET A 125 -8.50 7.49 0.17
CA MET A 125 -7.27 7.57 0.96
C MET A 125 -7.09 8.93 1.66
N GLY A 126 -7.82 9.97 1.21
CA GLY A 126 -7.82 11.29 1.81
C GLY A 126 -6.61 12.13 1.35
N ASP A 127 -6.90 13.18 0.59
CA ASP A 127 -5.95 14.26 0.31
C ASP A 127 -5.48 14.99 1.58
#